data_AF-U2PYK7-F1
#
_entry.id   AF-U2PYK7-F1
#
_cell.length_a   1.000
_cell.length_b   1.000
_cell.length_c   1.000
_cell.angle_alpha   90.00
_cell.angle_beta   90.00
_cell.angle_gamma   90.00
#
_symmetry.space_group_name_H-M   'P 1'
#
loop_
_entity.id
_entity.type
_entity.pdbx_description
1 polymer ?
#
loop_
_entity_poly.entity_id
_entity_poly.type
_entity_poly.pdbx_seq_one_letter_code
_entity_poly.pdbx_strand_id
1 'polypeptide(L)'
;MTLNIQNDMDGNISNIPNKAEEYYTRFKTADNIIRGLAQPSIMMESVSQMELEINNLLEMGYISNGDIKHSMLKTNIEDMCNIISSVDKDLNGMEHFYYTYNNFRDVCKSIRGDSNV
;
A
#
# COMPACT_ATOMS: atom_id res chain seq x y z
N MET A 1 -7.94 -22.23 -32.32
CA MET A 1 -7.76 -22.75 -30.96
C MET A 1 -9.01 -22.35 -30.18
N THR A 2 -9.93 -23.29 -29.99
CA THR A 2 -11.27 -23.03 -29.45
C THR A 2 -11.20 -23.21 -27.94
N LEU A 3 -11.57 -22.18 -27.17
CA LEU A 3 -11.70 -22.27 -25.73
C LEU A 3 -12.85 -23.23 -25.41
N ASN A 4 -12.50 -24.44 -24.99
CA ASN A 4 -13.47 -25.44 -24.52
C ASN A 4 -13.87 -25.03 -23.10
N ILE A 5 -14.95 -24.27 -22.98
CA ILE A 5 -15.60 -24.02 -21.69
C ILE A 5 -16.36 -25.30 -21.36
N GLN A 6 -15.65 -26.27 -20.81
CA GLN A 6 -16.26 -27.41 -20.17
C GLN A 6 -16.95 -26.86 -18.92
N ASN A 7 -18.27 -26.68 -19.03
CA ASN A 7 -19.12 -26.33 -17.91
C ASN A 7 -18.95 -27.39 -16.81
N ASP A 8 -18.31 -27.02 -15.70
CA ASP A 8 -18.39 -27.73 -14.42
C ASP A 8 -19.79 -27.60 -13.82
N MET A 9 -20.83 -27.92 -14.61
CA MET A 9 -22.24 -27.97 -14.17
C MET A 9 -22.62 -29.28 -13.47
N ASP A 10 -21.64 -30.13 -13.15
CA ASP A 10 -21.80 -31.31 -12.28
C ASP A 10 -21.22 -31.11 -10.87
N GLY A 11 -20.87 -29.87 -10.51
CA GLY A 11 -20.41 -29.50 -9.17
C GLY A 11 -21.56 -29.27 -8.20
N ASN A 12 -22.12 -30.33 -7.63
CA ASN A 12 -22.95 -30.38 -6.41
C ASN A 12 -23.54 -29.03 -5.94
N ILE A 13 -24.67 -28.61 -6.53
CA ILE A 13 -25.40 -27.36 -6.27
C ILE A 13 -25.65 -27.11 -4.77
N SER A 14 -25.71 -28.17 -3.97
CA SER A 14 -25.87 -28.12 -2.51
C SER A 14 -24.74 -27.39 -1.77
N ASN A 15 -23.57 -27.20 -2.40
CA ASN A 15 -22.39 -26.60 -1.78
C ASN A 15 -22.17 -25.12 -2.18
N ILE A 16 -23.03 -24.57 -3.05
CA ILE A 16 -23.00 -23.15 -3.44
C ILE A 16 -23.23 -22.22 -2.23
N PRO A 17 -24.21 -22.47 -1.34
CA PRO A 17 -24.44 -21.61 -0.18
C PRO A 17 -23.21 -21.56 0.76
N ASN A 18 -22.58 -22.71 1.02
CA ASN A 18 -21.38 -22.80 1.87
C ASN A 18 -20.19 -22.02 1.26
N LYS A 19 -19.97 -22.16 -0.05
CA LYS A 19 -18.93 -21.40 -0.77
C LYS A 19 -19.22 -19.90 -0.78
N ALA A 20 -20.48 -19.51 -0.95
CA ALA A 20 -20.88 -18.10 -0.91
C ALA A 20 -20.63 -17.48 0.47
N GLU A 21 -20.95 -18.21 1.55
CA GLU A 21 -20.69 -17.78 2.93
C GLU A 21 -19.19 -17.69 3.24
N GLU A 22 -18.38 -18.65 2.77
CA GLU A 22 -16.92 -18.59 2.88
C GLU A 22 -16.37 -17.34 2.19
N TYR A 23 -16.76 -17.09 0.93
CA TYR A 23 -16.28 -15.93 0.18
C TYR A 23 -16.74 -14.61 0.80
N TYR A 24 -17.98 -14.54 1.28
CA TYR A 24 -18.48 -13.37 2.00
C TYR A 24 -17.71 -13.09 3.28
N THR A 25 -17.40 -14.14 4.06
CA THR A 25 -16.60 -14.03 5.29
C THR A 25 -15.18 -13.53 4.99
N ARG A 26 -14.55 -14.06 3.93
CA ARG A 26 -13.24 -13.62 3.46
C ARG A 26 -13.27 -12.16 3.01
N PHE A 27 -14.30 -11.76 2.27
CA PHE A 27 -14.52 -10.39 1.85
C PHE A 27 -14.68 -9.43 3.05
N LYS A 28 -15.53 -9.76 4.03
CA LYS A 28 -15.73 -8.96 5.24
C LYS A 28 -14.45 -8.82 6.07
N THR A 29 -13.66 -9.89 6.15
CA THR A 29 -12.35 -9.85 6.79
C THR A 29 -11.41 -8.88 6.08
N ALA A 30 -11.33 -8.94 4.74
CA ALA A 30 -10.51 -8.03 3.95
C ALA A 30 -10.97 -6.56 4.06
N ASP A 31 -12.27 -6.30 3.98
CA ASP A 31 -12.89 -4.97 4.16
C ASP A 31 -12.54 -4.38 5.53
N ASN A 32 -12.63 -5.18 6.60
CA ASN A 32 -12.25 -4.74 7.95
C ASN A 32 -10.76 -4.41 8.06
N ILE A 33 -9.88 -5.22 7.46
CA ILE A 33 -8.43 -4.96 7.43
C ILE A 33 -8.15 -3.64 6.71
N ILE A 34 -8.73 -3.46 5.51
CA ILE A 34 -8.54 -2.24 4.71
C ILE A 34 -9.04 -1.00 5.46
N ARG A 35 -10.21 -1.07 6.11
CA ARG A 35 -10.73 0.03 6.94
C ARG A 35 -9.86 0.35 8.15
N GLY A 36 -9.24 -0.68 8.73
CA GLY A 36 -8.25 -0.51 9.80
C GLY A 36 -7.02 0.24 9.29
N LEU A 37 -6.48 -0.16 8.13
CA LEU A 37 -5.35 0.49 7.47
C LEU A 37 -5.67 1.93 7.02
N ALA A 38 -6.92 2.20 6.64
CA ALA A 38 -7.41 3.52 6.23
C ALA A 38 -7.62 4.51 7.39
N GLN A 39 -7.34 4.11 8.63
CA GLN A 39 -7.44 5.03 9.76
C GLN A 39 -6.41 6.16 9.61
N PRO A 40 -6.83 7.44 9.64
CA PRO A 40 -5.90 8.56 9.48
C PRO A 40 -4.73 8.54 10.46
N SER A 41 -4.93 8.02 11.68
CA SER A 41 -3.87 7.87 12.68
C SER A 41 -2.76 6.92 12.22
N ILE A 42 -3.11 5.77 11.62
CA ILE A 42 -2.13 4.78 11.11
C ILE A 42 -1.38 5.35 9.91
N MET A 43 -2.10 6.05 9.02
CA MET A 43 -1.51 6.70 7.86
C MET A 43 -0.54 7.82 8.29
N MET A 44 -0.90 8.64 9.28
CA MET A 44 -0.02 9.67 9.82
C MET A 44 1.20 9.10 10.54
N GLU A 45 1.06 7.97 11.24
CA GLU A 45 2.19 7.27 11.83
C GLU A 45 3.18 6.82 10.75
N SER A 46 2.68 6.31 9.62
CA SER A 46 3.51 5.92 8.47
C SER A 46 4.29 7.13 7.91
N VAL A 47 3.64 8.29 7.77
CA VAL A 47 4.30 9.53 7.34
C VAL A 47 5.37 9.96 8.35
N SER A 48 5.08 9.88 9.65
CA SER A 48 6.04 10.25 10.71
C SER A 48 7.30 9.38 10.67
N GLN A 49 7.13 8.08 10.38
CA GLN A 49 8.26 7.16 10.20
C GLN A 49 9.07 7.51 8.95
N MET A 50 8.44 7.92 7.85
CA MET A 50 9.14 8.37 6.64
C MET A 50 9.96 9.64 6.89
N GLU A 51 9.41 10.62 7.63
CA GLU A 51 10.14 11.84 7.99
C GLU A 51 11.37 11.53 8.84
N LEU A 52 11.21 10.65 9.83
CA LEU A 52 12.33 10.18 10.65
C LEU A 52 13.40 9.50 9.79
N GLU A 53 13.00 8.67 8.83
CA GLU A 53 13.92 7.99 7.93
C GLU A 53 14.69 8.98 7.03
N ILE A 54 14.03 10.01 6.49
CA ILE A 54 14.73 11.07 5.74
C ILE A 54 15.77 11.75 6.63
N ASN A 55 15.41 12.10 7.86
CA ASN A 55 16.32 12.74 8.81
C ASN A 55 17.54 11.85 9.10
N ASN A 56 17.34 10.55 9.32
CA ASN A 56 18.44 9.61 9.51
C ASN A 56 19.35 9.54 8.27
N LEU A 57 18.79 9.52 7.06
CA LEU A 57 19.59 9.51 5.82
C LEU A 57 20.41 10.80 5.65
N LEU A 58 19.88 11.96 6.06
CA LEU A 58 20.61 13.23 6.09
C LEU A 58 21.73 13.22 7.14
N GLU A 59 21.44 12.77 8.37
CA GLU A 59 22.40 12.71 9.47
C GLU A 59 23.58 11.78 9.17
N MET A 60 23.30 10.64 8.51
CA MET A 60 24.33 9.69 8.08
C MET A 60 25.06 10.13 6.81
N GLY A 61 24.65 11.22 6.17
CA GLY A 61 25.27 11.75 4.95
C GLY A 61 25.01 10.93 3.68
N TYR A 62 23.98 10.07 3.68
CA TYR A 62 23.61 9.30 2.47
C TYR A 62 22.94 10.17 1.40
N ILE A 63 22.28 11.26 1.82
CA ILE A 63 21.66 12.27 0.96
C ILE A 63 22.00 13.67 1.50
N SER A 64 21.71 14.70 0.70
CA SER A 64 21.81 16.10 1.11
C SER A 64 20.55 16.88 0.74
N ASN A 65 20.30 18.01 1.40
CA ASN A 65 19.06 18.78 1.24
C ASN A 65 18.77 19.23 -0.22
N GLY A 66 19.79 19.31 -1.08
CA GLY A 66 19.66 19.66 -2.50
C GLY A 66 19.72 18.48 -3.48
N ASP A 67 19.84 17.25 -2.98
CA ASP A 67 19.91 16.06 -3.84
C ASP A 67 18.52 15.73 -4.42
N ILE A 68 18.51 15.23 -5.66
CA ILE A 68 17.32 14.73 -6.35
C ILE A 68 16.63 13.66 -5.49
N LYS A 69 17.40 12.77 -4.85
CA LYS A 69 16.85 11.72 -4.00
C LYS A 69 16.13 12.28 -2.78
N HIS A 70 16.68 13.32 -2.15
CA HIS A 70 16.02 14.01 -1.04
C HIS A 70 14.70 14.66 -1.50
N SER A 71 14.71 15.34 -2.65
CA SER A 71 13.49 15.93 -3.23
C SER A 71 12.42 14.87 -3.52
N MET A 72 12.79 13.74 -4.12
CA MET A 72 11.86 12.64 -4.41
C MET A 72 11.20 12.08 -3.13
N LEU A 73 12.00 11.87 -2.08
CA LEU A 73 11.49 11.36 -0.80
C LEU A 73 10.53 12.37 -0.13
N LYS A 74 10.83 13.67 -0.20
CA LYS A 74 9.94 14.73 0.31
C LYS A 74 8.64 14.81 -0.47
N THR A 75 8.68 14.72 -1.81
CA THR A 75 7.46 14.69 -2.64
C THR A 75 6.56 13.50 -2.28
N ASN A 76 7.12 12.31 -2.06
CA ASN A 76 6.33 11.16 -1.62
C ASN A 76 5.59 11.43 -0.30
N ILE A 77 6.22 12.13 0.65
CA ILE A 77 5.57 12.51 1.91
C ILE A 77 4.44 13.52 1.67
N GLU A 78 4.69 14.53 0.84
CA GLU A 78 3.68 15.54 0.49
C GLU A 78 2.45 14.90 -0.19
N ASP A 79 2.68 14.00 -1.14
CA ASP A 79 1.61 13.26 -1.83
C ASP A 79 0.79 12.43 -0.83
N MET A 80 1.45 11.76 0.13
CA MET A 80 0.77 11.01 1.17
C MET A 80 -0.04 11.90 2.12
N CYS A 81 0.48 13.06 2.51
CA CYS A 81 -0.27 14.05 3.30
C CYS A 81 -1.50 14.58 2.56
N ASN A 82 -1.41 14.78 1.24
CA ASN A 82 -2.54 15.18 0.41
C ASN A 82 -3.64 14.10 0.39
N ILE A 83 -3.26 12.83 0.35
CA ILE A 83 -4.22 11.71 0.42
C ILE A 83 -4.84 11.60 1.82
N ILE A 84 -4.06 11.79 2.89
CA ILE A 84 -4.59 11.77 4.27
C ILE A 84 -5.59 12.90 4.49
N SER A 85 -5.37 14.07 3.90
CA SER A 85 -6.26 15.23 4.04
C SER A 85 -7.49 15.19 3.14
N SER A 86 -7.60 14.22 2.22
CA SER A 86 -8.80 14.07 1.38
C SER A 86 -10.02 13.70 2.23
N VAL A 87 -11.17 14.27 1.84
CA VAL A 87 -12.47 14.11 2.52
C VAL A 87 -12.98 12.67 2.41
N ASP A 88 -12.80 12.04 1.24
CA ASP A 88 -13.13 10.64 1.00
C ASP A 88 -11.85 9.85 0.72
N LYS A 89 -11.59 8.83 1.54
CA LYS A 89 -10.54 7.83 1.31
C LYS A 89 -11.22 6.59 0.75
N ASP A 90 -11.46 6.63 -0.56
CA ASP A 90 -11.89 5.45 -1.28
C ASP A 90 -10.74 4.45 -1.43
N LEU A 91 -11.04 3.29 -2.00
CA LEU A 91 -10.01 2.26 -2.23
C LEU A 91 -8.87 2.75 -3.11
N ASN A 92 -9.12 3.68 -4.04
CA ASN A 92 -8.10 4.22 -4.93
C ASN A 92 -7.12 5.13 -4.16
N GLY A 93 -7.63 5.98 -3.27
CA GLY A 93 -6.79 6.77 -2.38
C GLY A 93 -5.92 5.89 -1.48
N MET A 94 -6.49 4.78 -0.98
CA MET A 94 -5.75 3.81 -0.17
C MET A 94 -4.67 3.06 -0.97
N GLU A 95 -4.99 2.64 -2.19
CA GLU A 95 -4.02 2.03 -3.11
C GLU A 95 -2.87 2.99 -3.38
N HIS A 96 -3.18 4.25 -3.73
CA HIS A 96 -2.18 5.26 -4.02
C HIS A 96 -1.29 5.53 -2.80
N PHE A 97 -1.88 5.65 -1.60
CA PHE A 97 -1.11 5.86 -0.37
C PHE A 97 -0.07 4.76 -0.14
N TYR A 98 -0.48 3.49 -0.22
CA TYR A 98 0.42 2.37 0.02
C TYR A 98 1.39 2.14 -1.14
N TYR A 99 1.02 2.49 -2.37
CA TYR A 99 1.95 2.51 -3.50
C TYR A 99 3.07 3.53 -3.26
N THR A 100 2.73 4.77 -2.88
CA THR A 100 3.70 5.83 -2.59
C THR A 100 4.59 5.47 -1.39
N TYR A 101 4.02 4.88 -0.34
CA TYR A 101 4.80 4.37 0.81
C TYR A 101 5.83 3.31 0.41
N ASN A 102 5.43 2.34 -0.42
CA ASN A 102 6.35 1.31 -0.89
C ASN A 102 7.44 1.87 -1.80
N ASN A 103 7.09 2.79 -2.70
CA ASN A 103 8.06 3.49 -3.54
C ASN A 103 9.10 4.24 -2.67
N PHE A 104 8.64 4.99 -1.65
CA PHE A 104 9.54 5.62 -0.68
C PHE A 104 10.51 4.61 -0.05
N ARG A 105 10.00 3.47 0.42
CA ARG A 105 10.83 2.44 1.06
C ARG A 105 11.88 1.88 0.09
N ASP A 106 11.52 1.66 -1.16
CA ASP A 106 12.43 1.11 -2.17
C ASP A 106 13.51 2.13 -2.57
N VAL A 107 13.17 3.43 -2.63
CA VAL A 107 14.16 4.51 -2.80
C VAL A 107 15.13 4.55 -1.61
N CYS A 108 14.64 4.44 -0.37
CA CYS A 108 15.50 4.40 0.83
C CYS A 108 16.45 3.19 0.81
N LYS A 109 15.98 2.01 0.43
CA LYS A 109 16.82 0.82 0.26
C LYS A 109 17.90 1.03 -0.80
N SER A 110 17.51 1.61 -1.95
CA SER A 110 18.45 1.93 -3.03
C SER A 110 19.53 2.92 -2.59
N ILE A 111 19.17 3.91 -1.76
CA ILE A 111 20.11 4.88 -1.18
C ILE A 111 21.16 4.20 -0.30
N ARG A 112 20.72 3.26 0.55
CA ARG A 112 21.61 2.52 1.47
C ARG A 112 22.50 1.50 0.78
N GLY A 113 22.22 1.18 -0.48
CA GLY A 113 22.86 0.06 -1.17
C GLY A 113 22.36 -1.31 -0.70
N ASP A 114 21.20 -1.36 -0.03
CA ASP A 114 20.51 -2.60 0.34
C ASP A 114 19.80 -3.18 -0.90
N SER A 115 20.59 -3.52 -1.90
CA SER A 115 20.15 -4.35 -3.02
C SER A 115 20.07 -5.80 -2.52
N ASN A 116 18.90 -6.22 -2.05
CA ASN A 116 18.55 -7.63 -2.05
C ASN A 116 18.44 -8.08 -3.51
N VAL A 117 19.55 -8.58 -4.04
CA VAL A 117 19.59 -9.56 -5.15
C VAL A 117 19.46 -10.94 -4.54
#